data_AF-A0A9C7PNC4-F1
#
_entry.id   AF-A0A9C7PNC4-F1
#
_cell.length_a   1.000
_cell.length_b   1.000
_cell.length_c   1.000
_cell.angle_alpha   90.00
_cell.angle_beta   90.00
_cell.angle_gamma   90.00
#
_symmetry.space_group_name_H-M   'P 1'
#
loop_
_entity.id
_entity.type
_entity.pdbx_description
1 polymer ?
#
loop_
_entity_poly.entity_id
_entity_poly.type
_entity_poly.pdbx_seq_one_letter_code
_entity_poly.pdbx_strand_id
1 'polypeptide(L)'
;MDVSFPEIEKFDYLPPPQSDGCRAFVSVMEGCSKYCTFCVVPYTRGEEFSRPFDDVITEIYELAGQGVKEVTLLGQNVNAYAGARHGGGKVGFAELVRYSTA
;
A
#
# COMPACT_ATOMS: atom_id res chain seq x y z
N MET A 1 -21.49 18.94 11.01
CA MET A 1 -20.55 18.43 9.99
C MET A 1 -20.67 16.92 10.05
N ASP A 2 -21.12 16.32 8.96
CA ASP A 2 -21.19 14.87 8.83
C ASP A 2 -19.78 14.34 8.59
N VAL A 3 -19.29 13.52 9.52
CA VAL A 3 -17.94 12.94 9.52
C VAL A 3 -17.99 11.43 9.26
N SER A 4 -19.11 10.92 8.74
CA SER A 4 -19.22 9.53 8.30
C SER A 4 -18.26 9.31 7.13
N PHE A 5 -17.22 8.51 7.36
CA PHE A 5 -16.39 7.97 6.29
C PHE A 5 -17.22 6.94 5.50
N PRO A 6 -17.24 6.99 4.16
CA PRO A 6 -17.78 5.90 3.36
C PRO A 6 -17.03 4.60 3.71
N GLU A 7 -17.74 3.49 3.90
CA GLU A 7 -17.18 2.14 4.08
C GLU A 7 -16.51 1.59 2.81
N ILE A 8 -16.32 2.42 1.78
CA ILE A 8 -15.63 2.01 0.56
C ILE A 8 -14.15 1.92 0.91
N GLU A 9 -13.67 0.69 1.12
CA GLU A 9 -12.26 0.37 1.30
C GLU A 9 -11.49 0.91 0.08
N LYS A 10 -10.67 1.94 0.30
CA LYS A 10 -9.93 2.70 -0.73
C LYS A 10 -9.25 1.82 -1.78
N PHE A 11 -8.82 0.63 -1.37
CA PHE A 11 -8.07 -0.29 -2.20
C PHE A 11 -8.92 -1.13 -3.15
N ASP A 12 -10.23 -1.19 -2.94
CA ASP A 12 -11.16 -1.90 -3.84
C ASP A 12 -11.41 -1.14 -5.15
N TYR A 13 -11.08 0.16 -5.20
CA TYR A 13 -11.34 1.05 -6.34
C TYR A 13 -10.14 1.94 -6.68
N LEU A 14 -8.95 1.35 -6.80
CA LEU A 14 -7.80 2.08 -7.32
C LEU A 14 -7.95 2.35 -8.83
N PRO A 15 -7.63 3.57 -9.31
CA PRO A 15 -7.50 3.81 -10.74
C PRO A 15 -6.38 2.92 -11.31
N PRO A 16 -6.41 2.61 -12.62
CA PRO A 16 -5.32 1.86 -13.24
C PRO A 16 -3.99 2.61 -13.04
N PRO A 17 -2.89 1.89 -12.80
CA PRO A 17 -1.59 2.52 -12.61
C PRO A 17 -1.20 3.30 -13.87
N GLN A 18 -0.82 4.56 -13.67
CA GLN A 18 -0.34 5.44 -14.72
C GLN A 18 0.92 6.15 -14.24
N SER A 19 1.95 6.22 -15.08
CA SER A 19 3.17 6.98 -14.80
C SER A 19 3.50 7.95 -15.91
N ASP A 20 3.80 9.20 -15.56
CA ASP A 20 4.37 10.21 -16.46
C ASP A 20 5.87 10.36 -16.15
N GLY A 21 6.65 9.35 -16.53
CA GLY A 21 8.11 9.32 -16.36
C GLY A 21 8.66 8.06 -15.67
N CYS A 22 9.94 8.11 -15.30
CA CYS A 22 10.68 6.94 -14.76
C CYS A 22 10.36 6.59 -13.30
N ARG A 23 9.46 7.34 -12.63
CA ARG A 23 9.20 7.23 -11.19
C ARG A 23 7.71 7.01 -10.92
N ALA A 24 7.38 6.15 -9.96
CA ALA A 24 6.00 5.96 -9.52
C ALA A 24 5.91 5.75 -7.99
N PHE A 25 4.74 6.08 -7.45
CA PHE A 25 4.39 5.88 -6.05
C PHE A 25 3.33 4.80 -5.92
N VAL A 26 3.58 3.80 -5.09
CA VAL A 26 2.67 2.66 -4.88
C VAL A 26 2.27 2.63 -3.41
N SER A 27 0.99 2.86 -3.12
CA SER A 27 0.48 2.83 -1.74
C SER A 27 0.23 1.40 -1.30
N VAL A 28 0.97 0.92 -0.29
CA VAL A 28 0.92 -0.49 0.16
C VAL A 28 0.13 -0.70 1.44
N MET A 29 -0.23 0.38 2.14
CA MET A 29 -0.99 0.32 3.39
C MET A 29 -1.76 1.61 3.64
N GLU A 30 -2.73 1.53 4.54
CA GLU A 30 -3.44 2.66 5.11
C GLU A 30 -3.63 2.47 6.62
N GLY A 31 -3.86 3.57 7.34
CA GLY A 31 -4.03 3.55 8.78
C GLY A 31 -2.74 3.23 9.53
N CYS A 32 -2.84 3.21 10.86
CA CYS A 32 -1.71 2.86 11.71
C CYS A 32 -2.20 2.47 13.11
N SER A 33 -1.86 1.26 13.56
CA SER A 33 -2.20 0.76 14.90
C SER A 33 -1.14 1.13 15.96
N LYS A 34 -0.22 2.06 15.65
CA LYS A 34 0.76 2.59 16.62
C LYS A 34 0.27 3.92 17.19
N TYR A 35 0.02 3.93 18.50
CA TYR A 35 -0.47 5.09 19.24
C TYR A 35 0.67 5.98 19.71
N CYS A 36 1.33 6.65 18.76
CA CYS A 36 2.35 7.65 19.07
C CYS A 36 1.69 8.88 19.71
N THR A 37 2.32 9.45 20.74
CA THR A 37 1.77 10.58 21.54
C THR A 37 1.44 11.84 20.74
N PHE A 38 2.03 11.98 19.55
CA PHE A 38 1.85 13.12 18.65
C PHE A 38 0.98 12.81 17.42
N CYS A 39 0.60 11.55 17.20
CA CYS A 39 0.04 11.09 15.92
C CYS A 39 -1.48 10.98 15.99
N VAL A 40 -2.16 11.74 15.12
CA VAL A 40 -3.63 11.72 15.00
C VAL A 40 -4.16 10.58 14.11
N VAL A 41 -3.26 9.89 13.39
CA VAL A 41 -3.61 8.90 12.36
C VAL A 41 -4.53 7.80 12.86
N PRO A 42 -4.30 7.14 14.03
CA PRO A 42 -5.17 6.05 14.48
C PRO A 42 -6.65 6.48 14.60
N TYR A 43 -6.90 7.77 14.85
CA TYR A 43 -8.25 8.32 15.02
C TYR A 43 -8.89 8.83 13.73
N THR A 44 -8.08 9.11 12.69
CA THR A 44 -8.53 9.77 11.45
C THR A 44 -8.44 8.89 10.21
N ARG A 45 -7.63 7.82 10.27
CA ARG A 45 -7.40 6.87 9.19
C ARG A 45 -7.68 5.42 9.60
N GLY A 46 -8.05 5.19 10.87
CA GLY A 46 -8.33 3.86 11.40
C GLY A 46 -7.09 3.01 11.67
N GLU A 47 -7.35 1.73 11.90
CA GLU A 47 -6.34 0.71 12.17
C GLU A 47 -5.48 0.40 10.94
N GLU A 48 -4.33 -0.22 11.18
CA GLU A 48 -3.42 -0.63 10.12
C GLU A 48 -4.04 -1.68 9.20
N PHE A 49 -4.14 -1.33 7.92
CA PHE A 49 -4.53 -2.22 6.83
C PHE A 49 -3.40 -2.31 5.80
N SER A 50 -3.01 -3.53 5.44
CA SER A 50 -2.03 -3.78 4.38
C SER A 50 -2.74 -4.25 3.11
N ARG A 51 -2.41 -3.63 1.98
CA ARG A 51 -2.90 -4.08 0.67
C ARG A 51 -2.45 -5.52 0.38
N PRO A 52 -3.27 -6.35 -0.29
CA PRO A 52 -2.87 -7.69 -0.68
C PRO A 52 -1.55 -7.68 -1.46
N PHE A 53 -0.70 -8.67 -1.19
CA PHE A 53 0.64 -8.77 -1.76
C PHE A 53 0.59 -8.86 -3.29
N ASP A 54 -0.27 -9.72 -3.82
CA ASP A 54 -0.36 -9.97 -5.26
C ASP A 54 -0.84 -8.71 -6.01
N ASP A 55 -1.72 -7.91 -5.42
CA ASP A 55 -2.21 -6.65 -6.01
C ASP A 55 -1.09 -5.60 -6.07
N VAL A 56 -0.24 -5.52 -5.04
CA VAL A 56 0.90 -4.60 -5.02
C VAL A 56 1.92 -5.00 -6.09
N ILE A 57 2.24 -6.29 -6.18
CA ILE A 57 3.20 -6.78 -7.18
C ILE A 57 2.66 -6.60 -8.60
N THR A 58 1.36 -6.84 -8.82
CA THR A 58 0.72 -6.63 -10.12
C THR A 58 0.82 -5.16 -10.55
N GLU A 59 0.49 -4.22 -9.66
CA GLU A 59 0.61 -2.78 -9.96
C GLU A 59 2.06 -2.38 -10.29
N ILE A 60 3.04 -2.88 -9.53
CA ILE A 60 4.46 -2.61 -9.79
C ILE A 60 4.89 -3.14 -11.16
N TYR A 61 4.43 -4.33 -11.55
CA TYR A 61 4.75 -4.92 -12.84
C TYR A 61 4.13 -4.13 -14.01
N GLU A 62 2.88 -3.68 -13.85
CA GLU A 62 2.22 -2.81 -14.83
C GLU A 62 2.95 -1.48 -15.01
N LEU A 63 3.38 -0.85 -13.91
CA LEU A 63 4.21 0.37 -13.94
C LEU A 63 5.57 0.14 -14.60
N ALA A 64 6.22 -1.00 -14.33
CA ALA A 64 7.47 -1.36 -14.98
C ALA A 64 7.29 -1.52 -16.51
N GLY A 65 6.16 -2.09 -16.94
CA GLY A 65 5.76 -2.17 -18.35
C GLY A 65 5.57 -0.81 -19.03
N GLN A 66 5.23 0.22 -18.26
CA GLN A 66 5.11 1.62 -18.72
C GLN A 66 6.45 2.37 -18.74
N GLY A 67 7.56 1.72 -18.38
CA GLY A 67 8.90 2.32 -18.39
C GLY A 67 9.36 2.91 -17.06
N VAL A 68 8.60 2.71 -15.97
CA VAL A 68 9.04 3.08 -14.62
C VAL A 68 10.29 2.28 -14.23
N LYS A 69 11.25 2.97 -13.62
CA LYS A 69 12.52 2.41 -13.13
C LYS A 69 12.74 2.60 -11.64
N GLU A 70 11.94 3.45 -11.00
CA GLU A 70 12.01 3.73 -9.57
C GLU A 70 10.60 3.71 -8.98
N VAL A 71 10.39 2.81 -8.02
CA VAL A 71 9.13 2.68 -7.29
C VAL A 71 9.35 3.09 -5.84
N THR A 72 8.50 3.98 -5.34
CA THR A 72 8.45 4.33 -3.93
C THR A 72 7.21 3.73 -3.27
N LEU A 73 7.41 2.85 -2.30
CA LEU A 73 6.33 2.25 -1.51
C LEU A 73 5.85 3.23 -0.44
N LEU A 74 4.56 3.55 -0.43
CA LEU A 74 3.96 4.53 0.47
C LEU A 74 3.09 3.87 1.54
N GLY A 75 3.18 4.40 2.76
CA GLY A 75 2.45 3.94 3.93
C GLY A 75 2.82 4.70 5.20
N GLN A 76 1.96 4.70 6.21
CA GLN A 76 2.23 5.37 7.49
C GLN A 76 3.38 4.69 8.26
N ASN A 77 3.46 3.36 8.20
CA ASN A 77 4.51 2.56 8.81
C ASN A 77 4.83 1.34 7.94
N VAL A 78 5.49 1.55 6.80
CA VAL A 78 5.76 0.50 5.80
C VAL A 78 6.47 -0.74 6.37
N ASN A 79 7.24 -0.58 7.44
CA ASN A 79 7.91 -1.68 8.13
C ASN A 79 6.95 -2.69 8.77
N ALA A 80 5.70 -2.31 9.02
CA ALA A 80 4.66 -3.19 9.57
C ALA A 80 3.79 -3.84 8.48
N TYR A 81 4.10 -3.64 7.19
CA TYR A 81 3.38 -4.29 6.10
C TYR A 81 3.25 -5.81 6.32
N ALA A 82 2.01 -6.29 6.24
CA ALA A 82 1.62 -7.67 6.43
C ALA A 82 0.46 -8.05 5.48
N GLY A 83 0.73 -7.98 4.18
CA GLY A 83 -0.26 -8.24 3.12
C GLY A 83 -0.60 -9.72 2.95
N ALA A 84 -1.87 -10.03 2.70
CA ALA A 84 -2.31 -11.39 2.38
C ALA A 84 -1.87 -11.80 0.97
N ARG A 85 -1.62 -13.10 0.76
CA ARG A 85 -1.29 -13.69 -0.54
C ARG A 85 -2.40 -14.63 -1.02
N HIS A 86 -2.63 -14.73 -2.33
CA HIS A 86 -3.65 -15.59 -2.96
C HIS A 86 -3.47 -17.10 -2.73
N GLY A 87 -2.36 -17.54 -2.13
CA GLY A 87 -2.13 -18.91 -1.68
C GLY A 87 -2.31 -19.13 -0.17
N GLY A 88 -2.78 -18.12 0.56
CA GLY A 88 -2.81 -18.10 2.01
C GLY A 88 -1.49 -17.61 2.62
N GLY A 89 -1.56 -17.23 3.90
CA GLY A 89 -0.44 -16.62 4.62
C GLY A 89 -0.34 -15.11 4.44
N LYS A 90 0.57 -14.51 5.22
CA LYS A 90 0.91 -13.08 5.17
C LYS A 90 2.37 -12.91 4.75
N VAL A 91 2.61 -11.87 3.96
CA VAL A 91 3.94 -11.50 3.48
C VAL A 91 4.38 -10.22 4.19
N GLY A 92 5.57 -10.25 4.76
CA GLY A 92 6.16 -9.10 5.45
C GLY A 92 6.84 -8.11 4.49
N PHE A 93 7.12 -6.91 4.98
CA PHE A 93 7.79 -5.86 4.20
C PHE A 93 9.11 -6.31 3.53
N ALA A 94 9.95 -7.06 4.23
CA ALA A 94 11.22 -7.52 3.68
C ALA A 94 11.06 -8.42 2.44
N GLU A 95 10.02 -9.27 2.43
CA GLU A 95 9.72 -10.10 1.27
C GLU A 95 9.07 -9.26 0.17
N LEU A 96 8.18 -8.33 0.50
CA LEU A 96 7.64 -7.37 -0.48
C LEU A 96 8.76 -6.66 -1.25
N VAL A 97 9.74 -6.08 -0.56
CA VAL A 97 10.88 -5.40 -1.21
C VAL A 97 11.65 -6.34 -2.13
N ARG A 98 11.89 -7.59 -1.72
CA ARG A 98 12.62 -8.57 -2.55
C ARG A 98 11.91 -8.83 -3.88
N TYR A 99 10.58 -8.95 -3.86
CA TYR A 99 9.79 -9.18 -5.08
C TYR A 99 9.61 -7.91 -5.92
N SER A 100 9.68 -6.72 -5.32
CA SER A 100 9.59 -5.45 -6.06
C SER A 100 10.87 -5.09 -6.84
N THR A 101 12.00 -5.77 -6.56
CA THR A 101 13.31 -5.50 -7.19
C THR A 101 13.74 -6.53 -8.24
N ALA A 102 12.93 -7.55 -8.49
CA ALA A 102 13.23 -8.65 -9.42
C ALA A 102 12.80 -8.33 -10.85
#